data_AF-V7EDW2-F1
#
_entry.id   AF-V7EDW2-F1
#
_cell.length_a   1.000
_cell.length_b   1.000
_cell.length_c   1.000
_cell.angle_alpha   90.00
_cell.angle_beta   90.00
_cell.angle_gamma   90.00
#
_symmetry.space_group_name_H-M   'P 1'
#
loop_
_entity.id
_entity.type
_entity.pdbx_description
1 polymer ?
#
loop_
_entity_poly.entity_id
_entity_poly.type
_entity_poly.pdbx_seq_one_letter_code
_entity_poly.pdbx_strand_id
1 'polypeptide(L)'
;MTAEVVASRLDALRQAVLDGRFAEMDPISAMLETDMQGLRGRTADELAVIAAAARRTARCLEAAAGGARAAQRRIAELAAAERPQTYGNDGRKRNMAGRDAGTAAGMHRI
;
A
#
# COMPACT_ATOMS: atom_id res chain seq x y z
N MET A 1 22.91 24.61 5.79
CA MET A 1 21.75 23.91 5.19
C MET A 1 20.58 24.86 5.16
N THR A 2 19.99 25.14 4.00
CA THR A 2 18.94 26.16 3.85
C THR A 2 17.55 25.54 3.95
N ALA A 3 16.54 26.34 4.30
CA ALA A 3 15.15 25.90 4.30
C ALA A 3 14.69 25.38 2.92
N GLU A 4 15.26 25.93 1.86
CA GLU A 4 15.05 25.51 0.48
C GLU A 4 15.47 24.06 0.22
N VAL A 5 16.55 23.59 0.84
CA VAL A 5 17.01 22.20 0.69
C VAL A 5 15.99 21.22 1.25
N VAL A 6 15.45 21.50 2.43
CA VAL A 6 14.43 20.65 3.07
C VAL A 6 13.12 20.66 2.26
N ALA A 7 12.69 21.85 1.83
CA ALA A 7 11.51 21.98 0.98
C ALA A 7 11.68 21.23 -0.36
N SER A 8 12.86 21.33 -0.99
CA SER A 8 13.19 20.61 -2.22
C SER A 8 13.16 19.10 -2.03
N ARG A 9 13.61 18.56 -0.90
CA ARG A 9 13.52 17.11 -0.61
C ARG A 9 12.10 16.63 -0.39
N LEU A 10 11.27 17.44 0.26
CA LEU A 10 9.85 17.14 0.40
C LEU A 10 9.17 17.09 -0.98
N ASP A 11 9.50 18.04 -1.87
CA ASP A 11 9.01 17.99 -3.26
C ASP A 11 9.57 16.79 -4.05
N ALA A 12 10.83 16.41 -3.86
CA ALA A 12 11.40 15.21 -4.47
C ALA A 12 10.70 13.93 -3.99
N LEU A 13 10.40 13.83 -2.70
CA LEU A 13 9.64 12.71 -2.13
C LEU A 13 8.24 12.64 -2.73
N ARG A 14 7.56 13.79 -2.84
CA ARG A 14 6.25 13.88 -3.51
C ARG A 14 6.33 13.43 -4.96
N GLN A 15 7.37 13.85 -5.69
CA GLN A 15 7.53 13.47 -7.09
C GLN A 15 7.79 11.96 -7.24
N ALA A 16 8.60 11.36 -6.37
CA ALA A 16 8.82 9.91 -6.36
C ALA A 16 7.51 9.13 -6.18
N VAL A 17 6.60 9.61 -5.32
CA VAL A 17 5.26 9.01 -5.13
C VAL A 17 4.43 9.12 -6.41
N LEU A 18 4.41 10.30 -7.04
CA LEU A 18 3.65 10.53 -8.28
C LEU A 18 4.16 9.68 -9.44
N ASP A 19 5.47 9.48 -9.53
CA ASP A 19 6.11 8.67 -10.58
C ASP A 19 6.09 7.17 -10.27
N GLY A 20 5.62 6.75 -9.09
CA GLY A 20 5.66 5.36 -8.63
C GLY A 20 7.08 4.83 -8.32
N ARG A 21 8.05 5.73 -8.11
CA ARG A 21 9.46 5.41 -7.82
C ARG A 21 9.67 5.15 -6.33
N PHE A 22 8.95 4.18 -5.77
CA PHE A 22 8.93 3.92 -4.33
C PHE A 22 10.30 3.54 -3.75
N ALA A 23 11.17 2.90 -4.53
CA ALA A 23 12.53 2.56 -4.11
C ALA A 23 13.40 3.78 -3.78
N GLU A 24 13.09 4.95 -4.35
CA GLU A 24 13.81 6.19 -4.08
C GLU A 24 13.34 6.89 -2.80
N MET A 25 12.23 6.48 -2.22
CA MET A 25 11.65 7.16 -1.05
C MET A 25 12.48 6.96 0.21
N ASP A 26 13.01 5.77 0.45
CA ASP A 26 13.82 5.45 1.64
C ASP A 26 15.07 6.33 1.76
N PRO A 27 15.94 6.47 0.73
CA PRO A 27 17.10 7.35 0.83
C PRO A 27 16.69 8.83 1.01
N ILE A 28 15.60 9.28 0.37
CA ILE A 28 15.11 10.66 0.53
C ILE A 28 14.63 10.89 1.98
N SER A 29 13.92 9.94 2.57
CA SER A 29 13.48 9.99 3.97
C SER A 29 14.65 10.06 4.94
N ALA A 30 15.69 9.25 4.76
CA ALA A 30 16.89 9.29 5.61
C ALA A 30 17.61 10.64 5.53
N MET A 31 17.68 11.23 4.34
CA MET A 31 18.23 12.57 4.15
C MET A 31 17.37 13.64 4.84
N LEU A 32 16.03 13.53 4.75
CA LEU A 32 15.12 14.42 5.46
C LEU A 32 15.30 14.35 6.97
N GLU A 33 15.38 13.17 7.56
CA GLU A 33 15.60 13.03 9.01
C GLU A 33 16.89 13.70 9.48
N THR A 34 17.96 13.54 8.71
CA THR A 34 19.25 14.21 8.96
C THR A 34 19.09 15.73 8.87
N ASP A 35 18.42 16.21 7.83
CA ASP A 35 18.26 17.64 7.58
C ASP A 35 17.33 18.32 8.60
N MET A 36 16.34 17.60 9.12
CA MET A 36 15.41 18.11 10.14
C MET A 36 16.11 18.44 11.46
N GLN A 37 17.21 17.75 11.79
CA GLN A 37 18.00 18.06 13.00
C GLN A 37 18.67 19.45 12.92
N GLY A 38 18.92 19.95 11.72
CA GLY A 38 19.54 21.26 11.46
C GLY A 38 18.57 22.44 11.36
N LEU A 39 17.29 22.25 11.73
CA LEU A 39 16.26 23.30 11.67
C LEU A 39 16.24 24.24 12.88
N ARG A 40 17.04 23.98 13.91
CA ARG A 40 17.14 24.88 15.08
C ARG A 40 17.65 26.26 14.66
N GLY A 41 17.02 27.31 15.18
CA GLY A 41 17.42 28.71 14.91
C GLY A 41 16.93 29.28 13.57
N ARG A 42 16.05 28.57 12.85
CA ARG A 42 15.41 29.07 11.63
C ARG A 42 14.36 30.12 11.95
N THR A 43 14.13 31.02 10.99
CA THR A 43 13.07 32.03 11.12
C THR A 43 11.69 31.40 10.98
N ALA A 44 10.66 32.09 11.47
CA ALA A 44 9.28 31.64 11.32
C ALA A 44 8.89 31.50 9.84
N ASP A 45 9.37 32.40 8.98
CA ASP A 45 9.08 32.37 7.54
C ASP A 45 9.73 31.16 6.85
N GLU A 46 10.98 30.84 7.18
CA GLU A 46 11.67 29.63 6.69
C GLU A 46 10.92 28.35 7.09
N LEU A 47 10.48 28.28 8.35
CA LEU A 47 9.71 27.15 8.86
C LEU A 47 8.32 27.04 8.22
N ALA A 48 7.68 28.17 7.90
CA ALA A 48 6.38 28.20 7.23
C ALA A 48 6.46 27.62 5.81
N VAL A 49 7.54 27.91 5.07
CA VAL A 49 7.80 27.33 3.74
C VAL A 49 7.94 25.81 3.82
N ILE A 50 8.77 25.31 4.75
CA ILE A 50 8.97 23.88 4.97
C ILE A 50 7.66 23.20 5.34
N ALA A 51 6.90 23.80 6.27
CA ALA A 51 5.61 23.27 6.71
C ALA A 51 4.60 23.19 5.55
N ALA A 52 4.59 24.17 4.64
CA ALA A 52 3.73 24.13 3.46
C ALA A 52 4.10 22.97 2.52
N ALA A 53 5.39 22.76 2.26
CA ALA A 53 5.86 21.63 1.45
C ALA A 53 5.53 20.28 2.10
N ALA A 54 5.72 20.16 3.42
CA ALA A 54 5.43 18.95 4.18
C ALA A 54 3.93 18.60 4.11
N ARG A 55 3.04 19.58 4.28
CA ARG A 55 1.59 19.38 4.18
C ARG A 55 1.13 18.93 2.80
N ARG A 56 1.78 19.37 1.72
CA ARG A 56 1.45 18.93 0.35
C ARG A 56 1.91 17.48 0.14
N THR A 57 3.12 17.17 0.59
CA THR A 57 3.71 15.84 0.50
C THR A 57 2.91 14.81 1.28
N ALA A 58 2.52 15.13 2.52
CA ALA A 58 1.67 14.27 3.35
C ALA A 58 0.33 13.94 2.67
N ARG A 59 -0.37 14.95 2.12
CA ARG A 59 -1.62 14.73 1.39
C ARG A 59 -1.46 13.83 0.16
N CYS A 60 -0.34 13.95 -0.55
CA CYS A 60 -0.04 13.10 -1.70
C CYS A 60 0.19 11.64 -1.27
N LEU A 61 0.96 11.41 -0.20
CA LEU A 61 1.19 10.09 0.37
C LEU A 61 -0.11 9.44 0.87
N GLU A 62 -0.96 10.20 1.56
CA GLU A 62 -2.27 9.73 2.02
C GLU A 62 -3.18 9.31 0.86
N ALA A 63 -3.24 10.12 -0.19
CA ALA A 63 -4.01 9.80 -1.39
C ALA A 63 -3.48 8.54 -2.09
N ALA A 64 -2.16 8.40 -2.24
CA ALA A 64 -1.53 7.23 -2.84
C ALA A 64 -1.80 5.96 -2.01
N ALA A 65 -1.65 6.02 -0.69
CA ALA A 65 -1.96 4.91 0.22
C ALA A 65 -3.45 4.53 0.16
N GLY A 66 -4.34 5.51 0.08
CA GLY A 66 -5.78 5.29 -0.11
C GLY A 66 -6.08 4.56 -1.42
N GLY A 67 -5.46 4.99 -2.52
CA GLY A 67 -5.59 4.35 -3.83
C GLY A 67 -5.10 2.90 -3.84
N ALA A 68 -3.94 2.64 -3.24
CA ALA A 68 -3.38 1.28 -3.13
C ALA A 68 -4.30 0.34 -2.35
N ARG A 69 -4.86 0.78 -1.22
CA ARG A 69 -5.82 -0.01 -0.43
C ARG A 69 -7.11 -0.28 -1.21
N ALA A 70 -7.63 0.71 -1.94
CA ALA A 70 -8.81 0.54 -2.77
C ALA A 70 -8.57 -0.49 -3.88
N ALA A 71 -7.40 -0.44 -4.53
CA ALA A 71 -7.00 -1.41 -5.54
C ALA A 71 -6.89 -2.82 -4.96
N GLN A 72 -6.23 -2.99 -3.80
CA GLN A 72 -6.14 -4.28 -3.10
C GLN A 72 -7.51 -4.86 -2.80
N ARG A 73 -8.43 -4.04 -2.25
CA ARG A 73 -9.81 -4.47 -1.99
C ARG A 73 -10.49 -4.92 -3.28
N ARG A 74 -10.37 -4.16 -4.36
CA ARG A 74 -11.01 -4.50 -5.64
C ARG A 74 -10.47 -5.79 -6.24
N ILE A 75 -9.15 -6.00 -6.16
CA ILE A 75 -8.52 -7.25 -6.61
C ILE A 75 -9.02 -8.44 -5.79
N ALA A 76 -9.15 -8.29 -4.47
CA ALA A 76 -9.68 -9.35 -3.61
C ALA A 76 -11.14 -9.70 -3.92
N GLU A 77 -11.99 -8.70 -4.20
CA GLU A 77 -13.38 -8.91 -4.65
C GLU A 77 -13.45 -9.70 -5.96
N LEU A 78 -12.63 -9.33 -6.95
CA LEU A 78 -12.56 -10.02 -8.24
C LEU A 78 -12.09 -11.47 -8.07
N ALA A 79 -11.02 -11.69 -7.30
CA ALA A 79 -10.52 -13.04 -7.02
C ALA A 79 -11.54 -13.91 -6.25
N ALA A 80 -12.38 -13.30 -5.40
CA ALA A 80 -13.45 -14.01 -4.71
C ALA A 80 -14.60 -14.38 -5.66
N ALA A 81 -14.93 -13.51 -6.62
CA ALA A 81 -15.97 -13.77 -7.63
C ALA A 81 -15.59 -14.91 -8.60
N GLU A 82 -14.30 -15.07 -8.90
CA GLU A 82 -13.80 -16.18 -9.73
C GLU A 82 -13.80 -17.54 -9.04
N ARG A 83 -14.04 -17.60 -7.72
CA ARG A 83 -14.21 -18.88 -7.01
C ARG A 83 -15.67 -19.31 -7.14
N PRO A 84 -16.02 -20.34 -7.95
CA PRO A 84 -17.39 -20.79 -8.06
C PRO A 84 -17.82 -21.42 -6.72
N GLN A 85 -18.51 -20.66 -5.87
CA GLN A 85 -19.32 -21.25 -4.81
C GLN A 85 -20.57 -21.83 -5.45
N THR A 86 -20.43 -23.06 -5.94
CA THR A 86 -21.57 -23.89 -6.27
C THR A 86 -22.19 -24.34 -4.95
N TYR A 87 -23.22 -23.61 -4.52
CA TYR A 87 -24.17 -24.14 -3.55
C TYR A 87 -24.83 -25.36 -4.19
N GLY A 88 -24.69 -26.52 -3.58
CA GLY A 88 -25.54 -27.66 -3.92
C GLY A 88 -26.99 -27.34 -3.54
N ASN A 89 -27.96 -27.99 -4.19
CA ASN A 89 -29.39 -27.90 -3.84
C ASN A 89 -29.71 -28.32 -2.38
N ASP A 90 -28.72 -28.81 -1.63
CA ASP A 90 -28.76 -29.15 -0.20
C ASP A 90 -28.27 -28.03 0.73
N GLY A 91 -27.90 -26.86 0.18
CA GLY A 91 -27.45 -25.69 0.95
C GLY A 91 -26.03 -25.81 1.52
N ARG A 92 -25.25 -26.82 1.12
CA ARG A 92 -23.88 -27.02 1.65
C ARG A 92 -22.81 -26.49 0.70
N LYS A 93 -21.78 -25.83 1.27
CA LYS A 93 -20.59 -25.39 0.53
C LYS A 93 -19.80 -26.60 0.05
N ARG A 94 -19.75 -26.83 -1.27
CA ARG A 94 -18.81 -27.78 -1.89
C ARG A 94 -17.64 -27.00 -2.48
N ASN A 95 -16.48 -27.13 -1.86
CA ASN A 95 -15.24 -26.69 -2.50
C ASN A 95 -14.90 -27.71 -3.59
N MET A 96 -14.81 -27.30 -4.86
CA MET A 96 -14.31 -28.15 -5.94
C MET A 96 -12.78 -28.32 -5.86
N ALA A 97 -12.30 -28.84 -4.73
CA ALA A 97 -10.93 -29.30 -4.56
C ALA A 97 -11.01 -30.77 -4.08
N GLY A 98 -11.19 -31.67 -5.04
CA GLY A 98 -11.36 -33.09 -4.80
C GLY A 98 -11.27 -33.88 -6.09
N ARG A 99 -10.19 -33.66 -6.84
CA ARG A 99 -9.67 -34.66 -7.77
C ARG A 99 -8.73 -35.53 -6.92
N ASP A 100 -9.12 -36.79 -6.74
CA ASP A 100 -8.36 -37.94 -6.24
C ASP A 100 -7.87 -37.94 -4.78
N ALA A 101 -8.67 -38.53 -3.89
CA ALA A 101 -8.19 -39.26 -2.72
C ALA A 101 -9.19 -40.38 -2.39
N GLY A 102 -8.75 -41.62 -2.61
CA GLY A 102 -9.62 -42.78 -2.84
C GLY A 102 -10.38 -43.34 -1.64
N THR A 103 -11.23 -44.32 -1.94
CA THR A 103 -11.52 -45.43 -1.04
C THR A 103 -11.92 -46.65 -1.87
N ALA A 104 -10.95 -47.55 -2.06
CA ALA A 104 -11.25 -48.97 -2.11
C ALA A 104 -11.81 -49.37 -0.73
N ALA A 105 -13.08 -49.77 -0.65
CA ALA A 105 -13.63 -50.61 0.42
C ALA A 105 -15.10 -50.91 0.12
N GLY A 106 -15.45 -52.19 -0.02
CA GLY A 106 -16.86 -52.59 -0.09
C GLY A 106 -17.18 -53.91 -0.78
N MET A 107 -16.25 -54.85 -0.84
CA MET A 107 -16.54 -56.23 -1.23
C MET A 107 -17.10 -57.00 -0.03
N HIS A 108 -18.41 -56.95 0.25
CA HIS A 108 -19.14 -58.05 0.94
C HIS A 108 -20.66 -57.87 1.03
N ARG A 109 -21.36 -59.01 0.83
CA ARG A 109 -22.78 -59.36 1.10
C ARG A 109 -23.82 -58.84 0.10
N ILE A 110 -24.75 -59.65 -0.43
CA ILE A 110 -25.26 -61.00 -0.10
C ILE A 110 -25.41 -61.78 -1.40
#